data_AF-A0A7W8B7D1-F1
#
_entry.id   AF-A0A7W8B7D1-F1
#
_cell.length_a   1.000
_cell.length_b   1.000
_cell.length_c   1.000
_cell.angle_alpha   90.00
_cell.angle_beta   90.00
_cell.angle_gamma   90.00
#
_symmetry.space_group_name_H-M   'P 1'
#
loop_
_entity.id
_entity.type
_entity.pdbx_description
1 polymer ?
#
loop_
_entity_poly.entity_id
_entity_poly.type
_entity_poly.pdbx_seq_one_letter_code
_entity_poly.pdbx_strand_id
1 'polypeptide(L)'
;MLLIPGLTGGAATRVDQLSPEARSVGPDGEVFLVFPADSPAVRAATHAQDDELAAVLEITDVAPVSVPHRIRGRAWLSGWLTCVPGVTEPGRMMLRLEVGETSVDDLWGTESVEPEDFARAEPDPLVSHEAELLQHLHSAHGDQVRGLSALLGERGSADGHRAVPLSLDRFGLRVRFTEGTGEGRGAADRTFDARFEFPEPVRDIASLRKAMHTLFDAALG
;
A
#
# COMPACT_ATOMS: atom_id res chain seq x y z
N MET A 1 1.03 -10.16 6.22
CA MET A 1 0.73 -11.35 7.04
C MET A 1 0.72 -12.55 6.12
N LEU A 2 1.35 -13.65 6.52
CA LEU A 2 1.33 -14.90 5.78
C LEU A 2 0.17 -15.78 6.27
N LEU A 3 -0.59 -16.35 5.36
CA LEU A 3 -1.69 -17.26 5.64
C LEU A 3 -1.33 -18.63 5.08
N ILE A 4 -1.23 -19.62 5.95
CA ILE A 4 -0.92 -21.01 5.57
C ILE A 4 -2.14 -21.85 5.92
N PRO A 5 -2.83 -22.46 4.93
CA PRO A 5 -3.95 -23.36 5.18
C PRO A 5 -3.60 -24.42 6.23
N GLY A 6 -4.48 -24.62 7.21
CA GLY A 6 -4.26 -25.53 8.34
C GLY A 6 -3.54 -24.91 9.55
N LEU A 7 -2.84 -23.78 9.41
CA LEU A 7 -2.25 -23.04 10.55
C LEU A 7 -3.11 -21.86 11.01
N THR A 8 -3.84 -21.24 10.08
CA THR A 8 -4.69 -20.05 10.32
C THR A 8 -6.07 -20.35 10.90
N GLY A 9 -6.42 -21.63 11.12
CA GLY A 9 -7.71 -22.07 11.70
C GLY A 9 -7.64 -22.62 13.13
N GLY A 10 -6.44 -22.79 13.71
CA GLY A 10 -6.25 -23.30 15.06
C GLY A 10 -6.10 -22.17 16.08
N ALA A 11 -6.79 -22.27 17.22
CA ALA A 11 -6.82 -21.27 18.30
C ALA A 11 -5.46 -20.91 18.96
N ALA A 12 -4.34 -21.39 18.43
CA ALA A 12 -3.00 -21.29 19.02
C ALA A 12 -2.00 -20.45 18.22
N THR A 13 -2.23 -20.19 16.92
CA THR A 13 -1.28 -19.41 16.11
C THR A 13 -1.60 -17.93 16.21
N ARG A 14 -0.74 -17.15 16.87
CA ARG A 14 -0.93 -15.69 16.91
C ARG A 14 -0.51 -15.04 15.59
N VAL A 15 -1.18 -13.96 15.21
CA VAL A 15 -0.95 -13.19 13.97
C VAL A 15 0.51 -12.68 13.84
N ASP A 16 1.17 -12.37 14.95
CA ASP A 16 2.58 -11.98 14.98
C ASP A 16 3.53 -13.09 14.52
N GLN A 17 3.17 -14.36 14.75
CA GLN A 17 4.01 -15.51 14.40
C GLN A 17 3.97 -15.86 12.90
N LEU A 18 3.03 -15.29 12.17
CA LEU A 18 2.90 -15.43 10.71
C LEU A 18 3.23 -14.12 9.98
N SER A 19 3.78 -13.14 10.70
CA SER A 19 4.28 -11.90 10.11
C SER A 19 5.78 -12.03 9.85
N PRO A 20 6.25 -11.91 8.60
CA PRO A 20 7.67 -11.94 8.31
C PRO A 20 8.36 -10.70 8.89
N GLU A 21 9.59 -10.87 9.36
CA GLU A 21 10.42 -9.79 9.91
C GLU A 21 10.97 -8.89 8.81
N ALA A 22 11.23 -9.46 7.63
CA ALA A 22 11.62 -8.75 6.43
C ALA A 22 11.01 -9.40 5.20
N ARG A 23 10.80 -8.59 4.17
CA ARG A 23 10.30 -9.00 2.86
C ARG A 23 11.15 -8.35 1.77
N SER A 24 11.47 -9.11 0.73
CA SER A 24 12.11 -8.61 -0.48
C SER A 24 11.59 -9.34 -1.70
N VAL A 25 11.63 -8.70 -2.86
CA VAL A 25 11.25 -9.30 -4.13
C VAL A 25 12.53 -9.58 -4.93
N GLY A 26 12.64 -10.78 -5.48
CA GLY A 26 13.70 -11.21 -6.37
C GLY A 26 13.54 -10.64 -7.78
N PRO A 27 14.57 -10.77 -8.64
CA PRO A 27 14.53 -10.27 -10.01
C PRO A 27 13.47 -10.99 -10.89
N ASP A 28 13.10 -12.22 -10.54
CA ASP A 28 12.12 -13.02 -11.28
C ASP A 28 10.73 -12.99 -10.63
N GLY A 29 10.51 -12.08 -9.66
CA GLY A 29 9.24 -11.91 -8.97
C GLY A 29 9.02 -12.84 -7.78
N GLU A 30 10.01 -13.65 -7.36
CA GLU A 30 9.85 -14.44 -6.14
C GLU A 30 9.88 -13.55 -4.91
N VAL A 31 9.08 -13.88 -3.89
CA VAL A 31 9.05 -13.10 -2.65
C VAL A 31 9.80 -13.84 -1.57
N PHE A 32 10.86 -13.23 -1.06
CA PHE A 32 11.64 -13.75 0.06
C PHE A 32 11.13 -13.19 1.37
N LEU A 33 10.87 -14.09 2.32
CA LEU A 33 10.29 -13.80 3.62
C LEU A 33 11.23 -14.30 4.71
N VAL A 34 11.67 -13.40 5.60
CA VAL A 34 12.52 -13.77 6.74
C VAL A 34 11.66 -14.00 7.97
N PHE A 35 11.86 -15.13 8.62
CA PHE A 35 11.20 -15.50 9.87
C PHE A 35 12.22 -15.97 10.91
N PRO A 36 11.87 -15.93 12.22
CA PRO A 36 12.56 -16.74 13.22
C PRO A 36 12.59 -18.21 12.81
N ALA A 37 13.74 -18.87 12.98
CA ALA A 37 13.95 -20.25 12.53
C ALA A 37 13.01 -21.26 13.21
N ASP A 38 12.51 -20.93 14.40
CA ASP A 38 11.56 -21.74 15.16
C ASP A 38 10.09 -21.35 14.88
N SER A 39 9.82 -20.42 13.97
CA SER A 39 8.46 -19.96 13.66
C SER A 39 7.55 -21.08 13.11
N PRO A 40 6.23 -21.01 13.33
CA PRO A 40 5.29 -21.97 12.76
C PRO A 40 5.37 -22.09 11.23
N ALA A 41 5.61 -20.98 10.54
CA ALA A 41 5.76 -20.96 9.08
C ALA A 41 6.97 -21.78 8.62
N VAL A 42 8.13 -21.60 9.27
CA VAL A 42 9.36 -22.33 8.95
C VAL A 42 9.20 -23.82 9.25
N ARG A 43 8.63 -24.15 10.41
CA ARG A 43 8.37 -25.56 10.76
C ARG A 43 7.45 -26.23 9.75
N ALA A 44 6.38 -25.56 9.34
CA ALA A 44 5.45 -26.10 8.35
C ALA A 44 6.11 -26.29 6.99
N ALA A 45 6.87 -25.29 6.51
CA ALA A 45 7.57 -25.38 5.24
C ALA A 45 8.63 -26.49 5.24
N THR A 46 9.32 -26.71 6.36
CA THR A 46 10.33 -27.78 6.49
C THR A 46 9.73 -29.19 6.44
N HIS A 47 8.44 -29.35 6.77
CA HIS A 47 7.76 -30.65 6.84
C HIS A 47 6.70 -30.82 5.75
N ALA A 48 6.64 -29.91 4.78
CA ALA A 48 5.70 -30.01 3.67
C ALA A 48 6.04 -31.23 2.81
N GLN A 49 5.01 -31.97 2.36
CA GLN A 49 5.23 -33.04 1.40
C GLN A 49 5.59 -32.41 0.05
N ASP A 50 6.57 -32.98 -0.64
CA ASP A 50 7.14 -32.45 -1.90
C ASP A 50 7.86 -31.09 -1.78
N ASP A 51 8.24 -30.68 -0.57
CA ASP A 51 8.94 -29.40 -0.26
C ASP A 51 8.16 -28.12 -0.59
N GLU A 52 6.89 -28.22 -0.98
CA GLU A 52 6.04 -27.08 -1.36
C GLU A 52 4.86 -26.90 -0.42
N LEU A 53 4.80 -25.75 0.27
CA LEU A 53 3.70 -25.41 1.16
C LEU A 53 2.86 -24.28 0.58
N ALA A 54 1.60 -24.57 0.23
CA ALA A 54 0.65 -23.55 -0.23
C ALA A 54 0.47 -22.45 0.82
N ALA A 55 0.52 -21.19 0.39
CA ALA A 55 0.34 -20.03 1.27
C ALA A 55 -0.17 -18.81 0.51
N VAL A 56 -0.70 -17.85 1.26
CA VAL A 56 -1.12 -16.54 0.76
C VAL A 56 -0.44 -15.45 1.59
N LEU A 57 0.32 -14.57 0.96
CA LEU A 57 0.85 -13.37 1.59
C LEU A 57 -0.15 -12.23 1.39
N GLU A 58 -0.77 -11.78 2.48
CA GLU A 58 -1.61 -10.58 2.52
C GLU A 58 -0.77 -9.35 2.87
N ILE A 59 -0.84 -8.32 2.03
CA ILE A 59 -0.27 -7.00 2.26
C ILE A 59 -1.40 -6.01 2.43
N THR A 60 -1.27 -5.10 3.40
CA THR A 60 -2.23 -4.01 3.60
C THR A 60 -1.46 -2.71 3.56
N ASP A 61 -1.85 -1.83 2.64
CA ASP A 61 -1.33 -0.48 2.56
C ASP A 61 -2.24 0.48 3.33
N VAL A 62 -1.65 1.22 4.25
CA VAL A 62 -2.36 2.06 5.21
C VAL A 62 -1.86 3.48 5.07
N ALA A 63 -2.79 4.43 4.92
CA ALA A 63 -2.47 5.84 4.80
C ALA A 63 -1.60 6.31 5.99
N PRO A 64 -0.48 7.02 5.72
CA PRO A 64 0.46 7.47 6.72
C PRO A 64 -0.04 8.68 7.52
N VAL A 65 -1.24 9.18 7.21
CA VAL A 65 -1.92 10.30 7.85
C VAL A 65 -3.29 9.89 8.39
N SER A 66 -3.80 10.61 9.40
CA SER A 66 -5.09 10.31 10.03
C SER A 66 -6.27 10.73 9.14
N VAL A 67 -6.91 9.74 8.53
CA VAL A 67 -8.04 9.91 7.61
C VAL A 67 -9.11 8.83 7.85
N PRO A 68 -10.41 9.11 7.63
CA PRO A 68 -11.42 8.06 7.57
C PRO A 68 -11.10 7.04 6.48
N HIS A 69 -11.42 5.76 6.72
CA HIS A 69 -11.18 4.65 5.78
C HIS A 69 -9.72 4.58 5.30
N ARG A 70 -8.78 4.61 6.24
CA ARG A 70 -7.33 4.74 6.00
C ARG A 70 -6.65 3.56 5.29
N ILE A 71 -7.35 2.48 4.96
CA ILE A 71 -6.78 1.40 4.15
C ILE A 71 -6.82 1.87 2.70
N ARG A 72 -5.64 2.02 2.09
CA ARG A 72 -5.51 2.50 0.71
C ARG A 72 -5.59 1.34 -0.28
N GLY A 73 -5.11 0.18 0.11
CA GLY A 73 -5.28 -1.03 -0.65
C GLY A 73 -4.87 -2.27 0.11
N ARG A 74 -5.22 -3.42 -0.45
CA ARG A 74 -4.80 -4.74 -0.01
C ARG A 74 -4.31 -5.51 -1.22
N ALA A 75 -3.30 -6.35 -1.02
CA ALA A 75 -2.82 -7.25 -2.04
C ALA A 75 -2.70 -8.66 -1.45
N TRP A 76 -2.97 -9.66 -2.29
CA TRP A 76 -2.83 -11.07 -1.96
C TRP A 76 -1.93 -11.72 -2.99
N LEU A 77 -0.86 -12.36 -2.51
CA LEU A 77 0.03 -13.16 -3.34
C LEU A 77 -0.10 -14.62 -2.89
N SER A 78 -0.72 -15.43 -3.72
CA SER A 78 -0.93 -16.86 -3.49
C SER A 78 0.16 -17.65 -4.20
N GLY A 79 0.67 -18.70 -3.55
CA GLY A 79 1.74 -19.50 -4.13
C GLY A 79 2.28 -20.56 -3.20
N TRP A 80 3.53 -20.97 -3.45
CA TRP A 80 4.18 -22.08 -2.75
C TRP A 80 5.42 -21.61 -2.01
N LEU A 81 5.53 -21.98 -0.73
CA LEU A 81 6.67 -21.69 0.12
C LEU A 81 7.66 -22.84 0.09
N THR A 82 8.94 -22.48 -0.07
CA THR A 82 10.09 -23.38 0.01
C THR A 82 11.11 -22.79 1.00
N CYS A 83 11.85 -23.63 1.72
CA CYS A 83 12.93 -23.16 2.61
C CYS A 83 14.19 -22.83 1.81
N VAL A 84 14.85 -21.72 2.13
CA VAL A 84 16.14 -21.31 1.54
C VAL A 84 17.22 -21.32 2.62
N PRO A 85 17.93 -22.45 2.81
CA PRO A 85 18.90 -22.59 3.89
C PRO A 85 20.18 -21.78 3.63
N GLY A 86 20.82 -21.30 4.71
CA GLY A 86 22.19 -20.75 4.67
C GLY A 86 22.34 -19.32 4.18
N VAL A 87 21.24 -18.59 3.95
CA VAL A 87 21.25 -17.21 3.40
C VAL A 87 21.06 -16.14 4.50
N THR A 88 20.66 -16.53 5.71
CA THR A 88 20.33 -15.60 6.82
C THR A 88 21.25 -15.75 8.03
N GLU A 89 21.21 -14.76 8.92
CA GLU A 89 21.88 -14.79 10.23
C GLU A 89 21.41 -16.00 11.09
N PRO A 90 22.26 -16.47 12.04
CA PRO A 90 21.86 -17.53 12.97
C PRO A 90 20.55 -17.22 13.69
N GLY A 91 19.66 -18.22 13.78
CA GLY A 91 18.35 -18.08 14.43
C GLY A 91 17.23 -17.55 13.52
N ARG A 92 17.55 -17.21 12.26
CA ARG A 92 16.55 -16.88 11.23
C ARG A 92 16.55 -17.92 10.11
N MET A 93 15.44 -17.99 9.39
CA MET A 93 15.28 -18.77 8.17
C MET A 93 14.61 -17.91 7.10
N MET A 94 15.05 -18.08 5.86
CA MET A 94 14.41 -17.47 4.70
C MET A 94 13.47 -18.49 4.05
N LEU A 95 12.24 -18.05 3.79
CA LEU A 95 11.29 -18.77 2.95
C LEU A 95 11.16 -18.04 1.62
N ARG A 96 11.16 -18.78 0.52
CA ARG A 96 10.85 -18.27 -0.81
C ARG A 96 9.41 -18.61 -1.14
N LEU A 97 8.63 -17.59 -1.46
CA LEU A 97 7.28 -17.72 -2.03
C LEU A 97 7.40 -17.60 -3.55
N GLU A 98 7.19 -18.71 -4.24
CA GLU A 98 6.95 -18.72 -5.68
C GLU A 98 5.50 -18.28 -5.94
N VAL A 99 5.33 -17.15 -6.63
CA VAL A 99 4.03 -16.50 -6.81
C VAL A 99 3.28 -17.17 -7.96
N GLY A 100 2.10 -17.74 -7.66
CA GLY A 100 1.22 -18.34 -8.66
C GLY A 100 0.07 -17.43 -9.10
N GLU A 101 -0.51 -16.67 -8.17
CA GLU A 101 -1.62 -15.74 -8.45
C GLU A 101 -1.47 -14.50 -7.57
N THR A 102 -1.70 -13.32 -8.16
CA THR A 102 -1.69 -12.05 -7.42
C THR A 102 -3.00 -11.30 -7.66
N SER A 103 -3.56 -10.70 -6.61
CA SER A 103 -4.66 -9.74 -6.75
C SER A 103 -4.43 -8.52 -5.88
N VAL A 104 -4.96 -7.38 -6.33
CA VAL A 104 -4.89 -6.09 -5.66
C VAL A 104 -6.30 -5.51 -5.58
N ASP A 105 -6.65 -4.95 -4.42
CA ASP A 105 -7.87 -4.18 -4.19
C ASP A 105 -7.47 -2.83 -3.59
N ASP A 106 -7.54 -1.76 -4.36
CA ASP A 106 -7.02 -0.45 -3.98
C ASP A 106 -7.94 0.73 -4.38
N LEU A 107 -7.38 1.95 -4.38
CA LEU A 107 -8.10 3.18 -4.68
C LEU A 107 -8.56 3.29 -6.16
N TRP A 108 -8.12 2.41 -7.05
CA TRP A 108 -8.55 2.31 -8.44
C TRP A 108 -9.54 1.17 -8.69
N GLY A 109 -9.55 0.16 -7.82
CA GLY A 109 -10.50 -0.93 -7.85
C GLY A 109 -9.82 -2.27 -7.54
N THR A 110 -10.49 -3.35 -7.92
CA THR A 110 -9.98 -4.71 -7.74
C THR A 110 -9.53 -5.29 -9.06
N GLU A 111 -8.31 -5.84 -9.11
CA GLU A 111 -7.71 -6.42 -10.30
C GLU A 111 -6.85 -7.65 -9.96
N SER A 112 -6.78 -8.61 -10.89
CA SER A 112 -5.83 -9.73 -10.84
C SER A 112 -4.60 -9.37 -11.66
N VAL A 113 -3.41 -9.70 -11.12
CA VAL A 113 -2.12 -9.42 -11.75
C VAL A 113 -1.45 -10.75 -12.06
N GLU A 114 -1.08 -10.94 -13.32
CA GLU A 114 -0.35 -12.13 -13.75
C GLU A 114 1.06 -12.14 -13.12
N PRO A 115 1.62 -13.31 -12.75
CA PRO A 115 2.94 -13.40 -12.12
C PRO A 115 4.05 -12.73 -12.95
N GLU A 116 3.98 -12.84 -14.27
CA GLU A 116 4.95 -12.21 -15.17
C GLU A 116 4.89 -10.67 -15.13
N ASP A 117 3.69 -10.11 -14.99
CA ASP A 117 3.50 -8.65 -14.91
C ASP A 117 3.94 -8.14 -13.54
N PHE A 118 3.71 -8.91 -12.47
CA PHE A 118 4.28 -8.63 -11.15
C PHE A 118 5.81 -8.62 -11.19
N ALA A 119 6.44 -9.61 -11.83
CA ALA A 119 7.90 -9.69 -11.93
C ALA A 119 8.52 -8.53 -12.73
N ARG A 120 7.82 -8.04 -13.76
CA ARG A 120 8.29 -6.90 -14.59
C ARG A 120 7.99 -5.53 -13.96
N ALA A 121 7.12 -5.46 -12.95
CA ALA A 121 6.73 -4.20 -12.35
C ALA A 121 7.91 -3.57 -11.61
N GLU A 122 8.08 -2.25 -11.77
CA GLU A 122 9.05 -1.47 -11.02
C GLU A 122 8.36 -0.66 -9.91
N PRO A 123 8.94 -0.59 -8.70
CA PRO A 123 8.39 0.26 -7.64
C PRO A 123 8.41 1.73 -8.06
N ASP A 124 7.47 2.52 -7.51
CA ASP A 124 7.46 3.96 -7.71
C ASP A 124 8.74 4.62 -7.16
N PRO A 125 9.42 5.54 -7.89
CA PRO A 125 10.65 6.19 -7.42
C PRO A 125 10.43 7.02 -6.16
N LEU A 126 9.19 7.40 -5.86
CA LEU A 126 8.84 8.16 -4.67
C LEU A 126 8.47 7.28 -3.46
N VAL A 127 8.41 5.96 -3.60
CA VAL A 127 7.88 5.06 -2.54
C VAL A 127 8.61 5.22 -1.20
N SER A 128 9.93 5.46 -1.21
CA SER A 128 10.73 5.66 0.00
C SER A 128 10.43 6.98 0.73
N HIS A 129 9.88 7.97 0.01
CA HIS A 129 9.61 9.31 0.51
C HIS A 129 8.12 9.60 0.69
N GLU A 130 7.22 8.78 0.10
CA GLU A 130 5.79 9.03 0.06
C GLU A 130 5.22 9.32 1.46
N ALA A 131 5.54 8.50 2.45
CA ALA A 131 4.99 8.63 3.79
C ALA A 131 5.33 9.99 4.42
N GLU A 132 6.58 10.41 4.36
CA GLU A 132 7.05 11.70 4.88
C GLU A 132 6.43 12.86 4.11
N LEU A 133 6.31 12.74 2.78
CA LEU A 133 5.70 13.76 1.92
C LEU A 133 4.22 13.95 2.24
N LEU A 134 3.45 12.87 2.38
CA LEU A 134 2.03 12.94 2.73
C LEU A 134 1.82 13.53 4.13
N GLN A 135 2.64 13.15 5.11
CA GLN A 135 2.60 13.73 6.45
C GLN A 135 2.96 15.22 6.47
N HIS A 136 3.97 15.61 5.69
CA HIS A 136 4.35 17.00 5.53
C HIS A 136 3.23 17.82 4.86
N LEU A 137 2.66 17.33 3.77
CA LEU A 137 1.52 17.97 3.10
C LEU A 137 0.33 18.14 4.06
N HIS A 138 0.02 17.11 4.85
CA HIS A 138 -1.07 17.15 5.80
C HIS A 138 -0.86 18.18 6.93
N SER A 139 0.36 18.32 7.43
CA SER A 139 0.68 19.17 8.58
C SER A 139 1.03 20.61 8.22
N ALA A 140 1.74 20.83 7.12
CA ALA A 140 2.29 22.14 6.73
C ALA A 140 1.51 22.81 5.59
N HIS A 141 0.84 22.04 4.73
CA HIS A 141 0.21 22.54 3.50
C HIS A 141 -1.30 22.26 3.43
N GLY A 142 -1.95 22.06 4.58
CA GLY A 142 -3.37 21.71 4.64
C GLY A 142 -4.28 22.70 3.92
N ASP A 143 -3.96 23.99 3.93
CA ASP A 143 -4.73 25.05 3.28
C ASP A 143 -4.60 24.97 1.75
N GLN A 144 -3.40 24.74 1.25
CA GLN A 144 -3.14 24.56 -0.19
C GLN A 144 -3.78 23.27 -0.71
N VAL A 145 -3.71 22.17 0.06
CA VAL A 145 -4.38 20.91 -0.29
C VAL A 145 -5.90 21.07 -0.32
N ARG A 146 -6.49 21.87 0.59
CA ARG A 146 -7.92 22.22 0.51
C ARG A 146 -8.23 23.05 -0.73
N GLY A 147 -7.37 23.99 -1.09
CA GLY A 147 -7.52 24.84 -2.29
C GLY A 147 -7.64 24.04 -3.59
N LEU A 148 -7.10 22.82 -3.67
CA LEU A 148 -7.24 21.94 -4.83
C LEU A 148 -8.69 21.62 -5.18
N SER A 149 -9.65 21.77 -4.26
CA SER A 149 -11.07 21.61 -4.59
C SER A 149 -11.53 22.58 -5.68
N ALA A 150 -10.90 23.75 -5.83
CA ALA A 150 -11.23 24.72 -6.88
C ALA A 150 -11.09 24.12 -8.30
N LEU A 151 -10.20 23.14 -8.48
CA LEU A 151 -9.97 22.46 -9.75
C LEU A 151 -11.06 21.42 -10.08
N LEU A 152 -11.94 21.09 -9.13
CA LEU A 152 -12.98 20.05 -9.29
C LEU A 152 -14.33 20.59 -9.81
N GLY A 153 -14.41 21.89 -10.12
CA GLY A 153 -15.63 22.54 -10.60
C GLY A 153 -16.79 22.43 -9.58
N GLU A 154 -18.00 22.10 -10.05
CA GLU A 154 -19.19 21.98 -9.20
C GLU A 154 -19.04 20.94 -8.07
N ARG A 155 -18.14 19.96 -8.23
CA ARG A 155 -17.84 18.95 -7.20
C ARG A 155 -16.94 19.46 -6.07
N GLY A 156 -16.26 20.59 -6.27
CA GLY A 156 -15.38 21.23 -5.30
C GLY A 156 -16.01 22.42 -4.57
N SER A 157 -17.25 22.75 -4.90
CA SER A 157 -17.92 23.99 -4.48
C SER A 157 -18.48 23.99 -3.05
N ALA A 158 -18.14 23.00 -2.21
CA ALA A 158 -18.58 23.00 -0.82
C ALA A 158 -17.51 23.63 0.09
N ASP A 159 -17.79 24.85 0.51
CA ASP A 159 -17.13 25.47 1.66
C ASP A 159 -17.21 24.51 2.86
N GLY A 160 -16.06 24.20 3.47
CA GLY A 160 -16.00 23.38 4.69
C GLY A 160 -15.59 21.92 4.52
N HIS A 161 -15.12 21.50 3.33
CA HIS A 161 -14.51 20.17 3.20
C HIS A 161 -13.16 20.08 3.92
N ARG A 162 -12.97 19.00 4.69
CA ARG A 162 -11.62 18.60 5.12
C ARG A 162 -10.97 17.87 3.95
N ALA A 163 -9.78 18.30 3.56
CA ALA A 163 -8.98 17.67 2.51
C ALA A 163 -7.75 16.99 3.13
N VAL A 164 -7.55 15.71 2.85
CA VAL A 164 -6.44 14.92 3.37
C VAL A 164 -5.67 14.26 2.23
N PRO A 165 -4.35 14.49 2.08
CA PRO A 165 -3.57 13.82 1.05
C PRO A 165 -3.50 12.31 1.37
N LEU A 166 -3.85 11.47 0.39
CA LEU A 166 -4.08 10.05 0.60
C LEU A 166 -2.99 9.18 -0.05
N SER A 167 -2.62 9.48 -1.29
CA SER A 167 -1.52 8.81 -1.98
C SER A 167 -0.78 9.79 -2.88
N LEU A 168 0.52 9.55 -3.06
CA LEU A 168 1.38 10.34 -3.93
C LEU A 168 2.34 9.39 -4.63
N ASP A 169 2.34 9.44 -5.96
CA ASP A 169 3.22 8.64 -6.81
C ASP A 169 3.76 9.50 -7.96
N ARG A 170 4.54 8.91 -8.86
CA ARG A 170 5.15 9.64 -9.97
C ARG A 170 4.15 10.34 -10.89
N PHE A 171 2.89 9.92 -10.92
CA PHE A 171 1.87 10.43 -11.83
C PHE A 171 0.95 11.48 -11.19
N GLY A 172 0.95 11.64 -9.86
CA GLY A 172 0.06 12.63 -9.25
C GLY A 172 -0.22 12.45 -7.76
N LEU A 173 -1.06 13.33 -7.25
CA LEU A 173 -1.52 13.37 -5.87
C LEU A 173 -3.00 12.98 -5.81
N ARG A 174 -3.36 12.06 -4.91
CA ARG A 174 -4.76 11.79 -4.57
C ARG A 174 -5.12 12.42 -3.23
N VAL A 175 -6.25 13.08 -3.17
CA VAL A 175 -6.76 13.75 -1.97
C VAL A 175 -8.15 13.22 -1.65
N ARG A 176 -8.39 12.89 -0.39
CA ARG A 176 -9.71 12.56 0.14
C ARG A 176 -10.36 13.82 0.70
N PHE A 177 -11.52 14.16 0.16
CA PHE A 177 -12.37 15.24 0.66
C PHE A 177 -13.49 14.63 1.49
N THR A 178 -13.75 15.22 2.67
CA THR A 178 -14.84 14.82 3.55
C THR A 178 -15.73 16.03 3.83
N GLU A 179 -17.05 15.88 3.68
CA GLU A 179 -18.02 16.97 3.89
C GLU A 179 -18.24 17.22 5.38
N GLY A 180 -17.92 18.44 5.84
CA GLY A 180 -18.19 18.85 7.21
C GLY A 180 -19.70 18.84 7.47
N THR A 181 -20.14 18.14 8.51
CA THR A 181 -21.56 18.10 8.90
C THR A 181 -22.04 19.49 9.30
N GLY A 182 -22.86 20.14 8.47
CA GLY A 182 -23.78 21.17 8.93
C GLY A 182 -24.79 20.56 9.91
N GLU A 183 -25.10 21.28 10.99
CA GLU A 183 -26.07 20.84 12.00
C GLU A 183 -27.39 20.40 11.34
N GLY A 184 -27.79 19.14 11.51
CA GLY A 184 -29.15 18.69 11.21
C GLY A 184 -29.35 17.67 10.08
N ARG A 185 -28.32 16.95 9.60
CA ARG A 185 -28.54 15.74 8.78
C ARG A 185 -27.66 14.58 9.22
N GLY A 186 -28.26 13.57 9.84
CA GLY A 186 -27.65 12.25 9.97
C GLY A 186 -27.77 11.50 8.64
N ALA A 187 -26.64 11.25 7.97
CA ALA A 187 -26.37 10.11 7.10
C ALA A 187 -25.01 10.30 6.41
N ALA A 188 -23.97 9.63 6.95
CA ALA A 188 -22.61 9.46 6.44
C ALA A 188 -21.85 10.73 6.01
N ASP A 189 -20.75 11.03 6.71
CA ASP A 189 -19.66 11.87 6.22
C ASP A 189 -19.36 11.52 4.75
N ARG A 190 -19.82 12.34 3.81
CA ARG A 190 -19.71 12.05 2.38
C ARG A 190 -18.25 12.23 2.00
N THR A 191 -17.52 11.13 2.01
CA THR A 191 -16.12 11.11 1.58
C THR A 191 -16.04 10.80 0.09
N PHE A 192 -15.22 11.55 -0.65
CA PHE A 192 -14.85 11.19 -2.01
C PHE A 192 -13.37 11.47 -2.26
N ASP A 193 -12.78 10.72 -3.18
CA ASP A 193 -11.38 10.89 -3.57
C ASP A 193 -11.31 11.60 -4.91
N ALA A 194 -10.40 12.56 -5.02
CA ALA A 194 -10.03 13.17 -6.28
C ALA A 194 -8.55 12.94 -6.56
N ARG A 195 -8.24 12.60 -7.81
CA ARG A 195 -6.89 12.42 -8.30
C ARG A 195 -6.49 13.64 -9.13
N PHE A 196 -5.38 14.26 -8.77
CA PHE A 196 -4.77 15.37 -9.48
C PHE A 196 -3.52 14.85 -10.18
N GLU A 197 -3.59 14.73 -11.50
CA GLU A 197 -2.51 14.19 -12.32
C GLU A 197 -1.45 15.27 -12.61
N PHE A 198 -0.18 14.86 -12.55
CA PHE A 198 0.90 15.69 -13.04
C PHE A 198 0.94 15.64 -14.57
N PRO A 199 1.29 16.75 -15.24
CA PRO A 199 1.37 16.78 -16.71
C PRO A 199 2.38 15.77 -17.28
N GLU A 200 3.45 15.49 -16.54
CA GLU A 200 4.47 14.49 -16.89
C GLU A 200 4.87 13.70 -15.63
N PRO A 201 5.27 12.41 -15.78
CA PRO A 201 5.73 11.61 -14.64
C PRO A 201 6.99 12.18 -14.00
N VAL A 202 6.94 12.40 -12.69
CA VAL A 202 8.09 12.89 -11.91
C VAL A 202 9.05 11.73 -11.62
N ARG A 203 10.36 12.02 -11.56
CA ARG A 203 11.41 10.98 -11.42
C ARG A 203 12.18 11.09 -10.11
N ASP A 204 12.06 12.22 -9.43
CA ASP A 204 12.81 12.55 -8.22
C ASP A 204 12.10 13.64 -7.40
N ILE A 205 12.64 13.95 -6.22
CA ILE A 205 12.09 14.97 -5.33
C ILE A 205 12.14 16.38 -5.94
N ALA A 206 13.11 16.68 -6.80
CA ALA A 206 13.25 18.01 -7.38
C ALA A 206 12.16 18.28 -8.43
N SER A 207 11.88 17.30 -9.29
CA SER A 207 10.79 17.32 -10.26
C SER A 207 9.42 17.26 -9.58
N LEU A 208 9.28 16.49 -8.51
CA LEU A 208 8.08 16.51 -7.66
C LEU A 208 7.76 17.90 -7.11
N ARG A 209 8.75 18.60 -6.53
CA ARG A 209 8.54 19.96 -5.99
C ARG A 209 8.02 20.92 -7.04
N LYS A 210 8.56 20.85 -8.27
CA LYS A 210 8.07 21.67 -9.40
C LYS A 210 6.63 21.31 -9.75
N ALA A 211 6.32 20.02 -9.88
CA ALA A 211 4.96 19.56 -10.21
C ALA A 211 3.94 19.98 -9.14
N MET A 212 4.30 19.88 -7.85
CA MET A 212 3.47 20.32 -6.74
C MET A 212 3.23 21.83 -6.72
N HIS A 213 4.25 22.65 -6.99
CA HIS A 213 4.07 24.09 -7.14
C HIS A 213 3.12 24.42 -8.29
N THR A 214 3.34 23.84 -9.47
CA THR A 214 2.43 24.03 -10.62
C THR A 214 0.99 23.65 -10.28
N LEU A 215 0.79 22.52 -9.58
CA LEU A 215 -0.53 22.06 -9.17
C LEU A 215 -1.21 23.04 -8.20
N PHE A 216 -0.48 23.55 -7.20
CA PHE A 216 -1.03 24.52 -6.26
C PHE A 216 -1.27 25.89 -6.89
N ASP A 217 -0.37 26.36 -7.75
CA ASP A 217 -0.54 27.62 -8.48
C ASP A 217 -1.78 27.58 -9.38
N ALA A 218 -2.03 26.45 -10.07
CA ALA A 218 -3.23 26.25 -10.88
C ALA A 218 -4.52 26.34 -10.06
N ALA A 219 -4.50 25.95 -8.78
CA ALA A 219 -5.66 26.05 -7.90
C ALA A 219 -5.91 27.46 -7.34
N LEU A 220 -4.90 28.35 -7.40
CA LEU A 220 -5.02 29.74 -6.95
C LEU A 220 -5.60 30.68 -8.03
N GLY A 221 -5.56 30.27 -9.31
CA GLY A 221 -6.10 31.04 -10.44
C GLY A 221 -5.07 31.85 -11.21
#